data_AF-A0AAD8UL90-F1
#
_entry.id   AF-A0AAD8UL90-F1
#
_cell.length_a   1.000
_cell.length_b   1.000
_cell.length_c   1.000
_cell.angle_alpha   90.00
_cell.angle_beta   90.00
_cell.angle_gamma   90.00
#
_symmetry.space_group_name_H-M   'P 1'
#
loop_
_entity.id
_entity.type
_entity.pdbx_description
1 polymer ?
#
loop_
_entity_poly.entity_id
_entity_poly.type
_entity_poly.pdbx_seq_one_letter_code
_entity_poly.pdbx_strand_id
1 'polypeptide(L)'
;MEPGAGRNKVSKRSSNACVRCRRQKIKCSGSQPCDACGKRKQSCTFDERDQRIVVTRGYIIDLQQRIERWERSRSTNEPAQVSIEGGQRPDKGGNKRR
;
A
#
# COMPACT_ATOMS: atom_id res chain seq x y z
N MET A 1 -8.54 11.15 46.17
CA MET A 1 -7.22 11.42 45.56
C MET A 1 -6.91 10.31 44.57
N GLU A 2 -6.74 10.65 43.30
CA GLU A 2 -6.40 9.74 42.19
C GLU A 2 -4.88 9.53 42.10
N PRO A 3 -4.32 8.31 42.22
CA PRO A 3 -2.91 8.08 41.92
C PRO A 3 -2.72 7.71 40.45
N GLY A 4 -2.13 8.64 39.70
CA GLY A 4 -1.81 8.52 38.29
C GLY A 4 -0.80 7.40 37.98
N ALA A 5 -1.21 6.48 37.10
CA ALA A 5 -0.39 5.40 36.59
C ALA A 5 0.64 5.90 35.55
N GLY A 6 1.80 6.36 36.02
CA GLY A 6 2.96 6.66 35.18
C GLY A 6 3.79 5.42 34.86
N ARG A 7 3.22 4.43 34.16
CA ARG A 7 4.03 3.30 33.65
C ARG A 7 4.93 3.82 32.53
N ASN A 8 6.16 4.16 32.87
CA ASN A 8 7.26 4.34 31.92
C ASN A 8 7.53 3.00 31.21
N LYS A 9 6.66 2.64 30.27
CA LYS A 9 6.94 1.60 29.30
C LYS A 9 8.10 2.12 28.48
N VAL A 10 9.27 1.53 28.67
CA VAL A 10 10.39 1.65 27.73
C VAL A 10 9.85 1.21 26.37
N SER A 11 9.35 2.19 25.61
CA SER A 11 8.79 1.96 24.30
C SER A 11 9.94 1.45 23.46
N LYS A 12 9.92 0.15 23.17
CA LYS A 12 10.78 -0.50 22.16
C LYS A 12 10.89 0.48 21.00
N ARG A 13 12.13 0.85 20.64
CA ARG A 13 12.37 1.75 19.50
C ARG A 13 11.57 1.18 18.33
N SER A 14 10.63 1.97 17.80
CA SER A 14 9.81 1.52 16.69
C SER A 14 10.72 1.21 15.51
N SER A 15 10.74 -0.05 15.06
CA SER A 15 11.54 -0.48 13.91
C SER A 15 11.11 0.26 12.65
N ASN A 16 9.85 0.66 12.55
CA ASN A 16 9.32 1.49 11.47
C ASN A 16 8.80 2.83 12.02
N ALA A 17 9.37 3.94 11.57
CA ALA A 17 8.86 5.27 11.86
C ALA A 17 7.87 5.69 10.76
N CYS A 18 6.84 6.46 11.11
CA CYS A 18 5.89 6.99 10.13
C CYS A 18 6.57 7.96 9.14
N VAL A 19 5.97 8.16 7.96
CA VAL A 19 6.50 8.99 6.86
C VAL A 19 6.90 10.38 7.35
N ARG A 20 6.05 11.03 8.16
CA ARG A 20 6.32 12.38 8.68
C ARG A 20 7.56 12.39 9.59
N CYS A 21 7.62 11.49 10.56
CA CYS A 21 8.74 11.44 11.50
C CYS A 21 10.06 11.09 10.81
N ARG A 22 10.03 10.23 9.76
CA ARG A 22 11.19 9.97 8.91
C ARG A 22 11.65 11.23 8.17
N ARG A 23 10.74 11.94 7.49
CA ARG A 23 11.06 13.19 6.77
C ARG A 23 11.61 14.28 7.68
N GLN A 24 11.05 14.39 8.89
CA GLN A 24 11.45 15.39 9.88
C GLN A 24 12.64 14.95 10.75
N LYS A 25 13.13 13.71 10.58
CA LYS A 25 14.23 13.12 11.38
C LYS A 25 14.01 13.22 12.89
N ILE A 26 12.77 13.07 13.34
CA ILE A 26 12.39 13.10 14.77
C ILE A 26 12.01 11.72 15.31
N LYS A 27 11.98 11.56 16.63
CA LYS A 27 11.57 10.32 17.30
C LYS A 27 10.12 9.96 16.95
N CYS A 28 9.91 8.75 16.45
CA CYS A 28 8.60 8.15 16.25
C CYS A 28 8.33 7.12 17.37
N SER A 29 7.09 7.09 17.88
CA SER A 29 6.66 6.08 18.85
C SER A 29 6.28 4.74 18.22
N GLY A 30 5.92 4.75 16.93
CA GLY A 30 5.46 3.55 16.22
C GLY A 30 3.99 3.18 16.44
N SER A 31 3.27 3.91 17.30
CA SER A 31 1.82 3.80 17.44
C SER A 31 1.11 4.43 16.24
N GLN A 32 -0.14 4.04 15.97
CA GLN A 32 -1.00 4.67 14.95
C GLN A 32 -2.20 5.35 15.64
N PRO A 33 -2.26 6.70 15.67
CA PRO A 33 -1.25 7.66 15.22
C PRO A 33 -0.03 7.71 16.16
N CYS A 34 1.11 8.15 15.62
CA CYS A 34 2.34 8.28 16.40
C CYS A 34 2.20 9.43 17.42
N ASP A 35 2.87 9.38 18.58
CA ASP A 35 2.75 10.42 19.63
C ASP A 35 3.03 11.84 19.10
N ALA A 36 4.09 11.98 18.29
CA ALA A 36 4.46 13.24 17.66
C ALA A 36 3.44 13.72 16.62
N CYS A 37 2.71 12.79 16.01
CA CYS A 37 1.70 13.04 14.99
C CYS A 37 0.37 13.42 15.64
N GLY A 38 -0.06 12.65 16.66
CA GLY A 38 -1.28 12.89 17.43
C GLY A 38 -1.25 14.22 18.15
N LYS A 39 -0.13 14.57 18.80
CA LYS A 39 0.04 15.88 19.47
C LYS A 39 -0.11 17.07 18.53
N ARG A 40 0.32 16.93 17.27
CA ARG A 40 0.22 17.99 16.27
C ARG A 40 -0.99 17.86 15.36
N LYS A 41 -1.84 16.84 15.59
CA LYS A 41 -2.99 16.50 14.74
C LYS A 41 -2.64 16.41 13.25
N GLN A 42 -1.43 15.93 12.93
CA GLN A 42 -0.95 15.79 11.55
C GLN A 42 -1.15 14.37 11.03
N SER A 43 -1.20 14.24 9.71
CA SER A 43 -1.28 12.96 9.01
C SER A 43 -0.16 12.01 9.46
N CYS A 44 -0.55 10.84 9.98
CA CYS A 44 0.35 9.78 10.40
C CYS A 44 0.15 8.56 9.51
N THR A 45 1.06 8.38 8.56
CA THR A 45 1.05 7.22 7.67
C THR A 45 2.33 6.44 7.88
N PHE A 46 2.20 5.16 8.15
CA PHE A 46 3.31 4.23 8.12
C PHE A 46 3.28 3.60 6.74
N ASP A 47 4.25 3.96 5.91
CA ASP A 47 4.48 3.24 4.68
C ASP A 47 5.08 1.88 5.06
N GLU A 48 4.46 0.81 4.55
CA GLU A 48 5.06 -0.51 4.49
C GLU A 48 6.27 -0.35 3.58
N ARG A 49 7.43 -0.16 4.20
CA ARG A 49 8.66 0.26 3.51
C ARG A 49 8.77 -0.50 2.20
N ASP A 50 8.92 0.24 1.10
CA ASP A 50 9.69 -0.14 -0.10
C ASP A 50 9.88 -1.67 -0.16
N GLN A 51 8.85 -2.44 -0.51
CA GLN A 51 9.02 -3.84 -0.87
C GLN A 51 9.79 -3.84 -2.18
N ARG A 52 11.09 -3.58 -2.11
CA ARG A 52 12.00 -3.63 -3.24
C ARG A 52 12.23 -5.10 -3.52
N ILE A 53 11.39 -5.63 -4.39
CA ILE A 53 11.58 -6.96 -4.96
C ILE A 53 12.78 -6.85 -5.89
N VAL A 54 13.93 -7.33 -5.43
CA VAL A 54 15.13 -7.41 -6.26
C VAL A 54 15.00 -8.66 -7.12
N VAL A 55 14.78 -8.45 -8.42
CA VAL A 55 14.77 -9.52 -9.42
C VAL A 55 16.07 -9.50 -10.21
N THR A 56 16.54 -10.68 -10.63
CA THR A 56 17.72 -10.76 -11.49
C THR A 56 17.36 -10.29 -12.91
N ARG A 57 18.33 -9.68 -13.60
CA ARG A 57 18.14 -9.30 -15.01
C ARG A 57 17.75 -10.49 -15.88
N GLY A 58 18.33 -11.66 -15.62
CA GLY A 58 18.00 -12.90 -16.32
C GLY A 58 16.53 -13.32 -16.17
N TYR A 59 15.94 -13.15 -14.98
CA TYR A 59 14.54 -13.47 -14.74
C TYR A 59 13.59 -12.59 -15.58
N ILE A 60 13.89 -11.29 -15.70
CA ILE A 60 13.11 -10.38 -16.55
C ILE A 60 13.17 -10.81 -18.03
N ILE A 61 14.36 -11.18 -18.50
CA ILE A 61 14.57 -11.62 -19.89
C ILE A 61 13.83 -12.94 -20.17
N ASP A 62 13.88 -13.91 -19.25
CA ASP A 62 13.14 -15.17 -19.38
C ASP A 62 11.64 -14.93 -19.46
N LEU A 63 11.09 -14.07 -18.58
CA LEU A 63 9.68 -13.68 -18.61
C LEU A 63 9.31 -13.05 -19.95
N GLN A 64 10.14 -12.13 -20.47
CA GLN A 64 9.91 -11.48 -21.77
C GLN A 64 9.91 -12.51 -22.91
N GLN A 65 10.88 -13.42 -22.95
CA GLN A 65 10.93 -14.47 -23.98
C GLN A 65 9.74 -15.43 -23.88
N ARG A 66 9.30 -15.74 -22.66
CA ARG A 66 8.13 -16.59 -22.46
C ARG A 66 6.88 -15.91 -22.99
N ILE A 67 6.67 -14.63 -22.68
CA ILE A 67 5.57 -13.81 -23.23
C ILE A 67 5.61 -13.81 -24.75
N GLU A 68 6.77 -13.53 -25.35
CA GLU A 68 6.90 -13.49 -26.81
C GLU A 68 6.56 -14.83 -27.48
N ARG A 69 7.02 -15.96 -26.89
CA ARG A 69 6.65 -17.30 -27.36
C ARG A 69 5.14 -17.54 -27.28
N TRP A 70 4.51 -17.11 -26.18
CA TRP A 70 3.06 -17.20 -25.99
C TRP A 70 2.29 -16.31 -26.97
N GLU A 71 2.77 -15.10 -27.26
CA GLU A 71 2.14 -14.21 -28.22
C GLU A 71 2.24 -14.75 -29.64
N ARG A 72 3.39 -15.29 -30.05
CA ARG A 72 3.54 -15.92 -31.37
C ARG A 72 2.63 -17.14 -31.55
N SER A 73 2.52 -17.99 -30.55
CA SER A 73 1.62 -19.16 -30.62
C SER A 73 0.15 -18.74 -30.62
N ARG A 74 -0.20 -17.62 -29.96
CA ARG A 74 -1.55 -17.04 -30.00
C ARG A 74 -1.86 -16.36 -31.34
N SER A 75 -0.89 -15.72 -31.99
CA SER A 75 -1.06 -15.14 -33.33
C SER A 75 -1.28 -16.19 -34.42
N THR A 76 -0.78 -17.42 -34.23
CA THR A 76 -1.07 -18.54 -35.14
C THR A 76 -2.44 -19.21 -34.89
N ASN A 77 -3.18 -18.77 -33.86
CA ASN A 77 -4.44 -19.39 -33.43
C ASN A 77 -5.47 -18.33 -32.94
N GLU A 78 -5.80 -17.33 -33.78
CA GLU A 78 -6.91 -16.39 -33.51
C GLU A 78 -8.28 -17.11 -33.66
N PRO A 79 -9.32 -16.81 -32.84
CA PRO A 79 -9.69 -15.46 -32.41
C PRO A 79 -10.10 -15.29 -30.94
N ALA A 80 -10.33 -14.01 -30.58
CA ALA A 80 -11.19 -13.48 -29.51
C ALA A 80 -10.52 -12.82 -28.27
N GLN A 81 -10.28 -11.51 -28.41
CA GLN A 81 -10.77 -10.46 -27.50
C GLN A 81 -11.12 -10.88 -26.05
N VAL A 82 -10.20 -10.67 -25.12
CA VAL A 82 -10.55 -10.49 -23.71
C VAL A 82 -10.74 -9.00 -23.46
N SER A 83 -11.94 -8.51 -23.77
CA SER A 83 -12.43 -7.23 -23.27
C SER A 83 -12.58 -7.34 -21.76
N ILE A 84 -11.59 -6.87 -21.00
CA ILE A 84 -11.83 -6.54 -19.59
C ILE A 84 -12.63 -5.24 -19.60
N GLU A 85 -13.95 -5.36 -19.76
CA GLU A 85 -14.87 -4.26 -19.48
C GLU A 85 -14.72 -3.88 -18.01
N GLY A 86 -14.26 -2.65 -17.78
CA GLY A 86 -14.35 -2.00 -16.49
C GLY A 86 -15.80 -1.87 -16.09
N GLY A 87 -16.25 -2.71 -15.16
CA GLY A 87 -17.58 -2.64 -14.56
C GLY A 87 -17.75 -1.40 -13.69
N GLN A 88 -17.99 -0.24 -14.31
CA GLN A 88 -18.61 0.91 -13.65
C GLN A 88 -20.13 0.71 -13.65
N ARG A 89 -20.63 0.33 -12.47
CA ARG A 89 -22.06 0.28 -12.12
C ARG A 89 -22.77 1.56 -12.59
N PRO A 90 -23.89 1.46 -13.33
CA PRO A 90 -24.75 2.61 -13.51
C PRO A 90 -25.49 2.93 -12.21
N ASP A 91 -25.48 4.21 -11.90
CA ASP A 91 -26.22 4.88 -10.85
C ASP A 91 -27.73 4.57 -10.95
N LYS A 92 -28.31 3.96 -9.91
CA LYS A 92 -29.77 3.92 -9.73
C LYS A 92 -30.16 5.04 -8.77
N GLY A 93 -30.15 6.26 -9.27
CA GLY A 93 -30.96 7.33 -8.75
C GLY A 93 -32.46 7.08 -8.98
N GLY A 94 -33.23 7.14 -7.89
CA GLY A 94 -34.57 7.72 -7.87
C GLY A 94 -35.78 6.80 -8.10
N ASN A 95 -36.58 6.61 -7.03
CA ASN A 95 -38.02 6.93 -7.11
C ASN A 95 -38.60 7.19 -5.70
N LYS A 96 -38.84 8.46 -5.37
CA LYS A 96 -39.70 8.86 -4.24
C LYS A 96 -41.15 8.66 -4.67
N ARG A 97 -41.84 7.71 -4.03
CA ARG A 97 -43.29 7.67 -3.98
C ARG A 97 -43.74 7.38 -2.55
N ARG A 98 -43.98 8.44 -1.77
CA ARG A 98 -45.17 8.64 -0.93
C ARG A 98 -45.15 10.03 -0.33
#